data_AF-I4YDJ0-F1
#
_entry.id   AF-I4YDJ0-F1
#
_cell.length_a   1.000
_cell.length_b   1.000
_cell.length_c   1.000
_cell.angle_alpha   90.00
_cell.angle_beta   90.00
_cell.angle_gamma   90.00
#
_symmetry.space_group_name_H-M   'P 1'
#
loop_
_entity.id
_entity.type
_entity.pdbx_description
1 polymer ?
#
loop_
_entity_poly.entity_id
_entity_poly.type
_entity_poly.pdbx_seq_one_letter_code
_entity_poly.pdbx_strand_id
1 'polypeptide(L)'
;MDCNSNSYTKLTLHDTMAAWHWYMPKIYSKMADLDLSADAIDELPLDATPFQCIQLIQSRPGVQLEIPSCIKGQSLRHALDVNQGCEQLMAETKYDGERVQIHIIDQDIIKIFSKSKVDSTSDRAGIVPIIREALGLPSKSYPPGFPDGEFNDSLTSSEPTRGITSGIFEAEMVAFDRRKNKIDEYYRIRELLQSCKGNNKLSNFEAMNSNSSLESVDENLNDCSKRHLAVVFFDILHLDGRDLTDEPLSNRREILEEVVRKVPQFSMLSQVDKIDIRNSNKAMHSLQRIYASNIANCQEGLVLKPSYGTYNCSRLRWVKIKRDYIPGLGDTADFVIIGARHDPQRGRELLVLPHVLTTFTVALKAKQTDMRKLRKRSGINQWDVRDHYHALFEVSYGLVRSELEDLNLEAKCRAGESPSLPYTYSFERGLKIPTILFQRPILFELTGASFTRKPRSKWYELRFPRITK
;
A
#
# COMPACT_ATOMS: atom_id res chain seq x y z
N MET A 1 -2.29 -20.41 35.26
CA MET A 1 -1.91 -20.80 33.89
C MET A 1 -0.62 -20.08 33.59
N ASP A 2 0.51 -20.73 33.88
CA ASP A 2 1.83 -20.20 33.56
C ASP A 2 1.99 -20.22 32.04
N CYS A 3 1.68 -19.09 31.41
CA CYS A 3 2.04 -18.87 30.01
C CYS A 3 3.56 -18.88 29.94
N ASN A 4 4.12 -19.99 29.49
CA ASN A 4 5.50 -20.07 29.03
C ASN A 4 5.71 -18.96 27.99
N SER A 5 6.46 -17.92 28.35
CA SER A 5 6.77 -16.80 27.46
C SER A 5 7.61 -17.20 26.25
N ASN A 6 8.15 -18.43 26.22
CA ASN A 6 9.08 -18.93 25.21
C ASN A 6 8.47 -19.89 24.18
N SER A 7 7.16 -20.17 24.23
CA SER A 7 6.50 -20.97 23.21
C SER A 7 5.16 -20.35 22.88
N TYR A 8 4.83 -20.16 21.60
CA TYR A 8 3.60 -20.64 20.95
C TYR A 8 3.60 -20.09 19.52
N THR A 9 3.86 -20.98 18.55
CA THR A 9 3.75 -20.68 17.12
C THR A 9 2.34 -20.17 16.84
N LYS A 10 2.21 -18.94 16.34
CA LYS A 10 0.89 -18.40 15.96
C LYS A 10 0.36 -19.25 14.80
N LEU A 11 -0.71 -20.00 15.04
CA LEU A 11 -1.42 -20.70 13.97
C LEU A 11 -1.93 -19.68 12.95
N THR A 12 -1.59 -19.90 11.70
CA THR A 12 -2.03 -19.07 10.58
C THR A 12 -3.38 -19.56 10.06
N LEU A 13 -4.04 -18.72 9.26
CA LEU A 13 -5.24 -19.16 8.55
C LEU A 13 -4.94 -20.37 7.66
N HIS A 14 -3.77 -20.38 7.03
CA HIS A 14 -3.30 -21.52 6.24
C HIS A 14 -3.19 -22.80 7.08
N ASP A 15 -2.62 -22.74 8.29
CA ASP A 15 -2.49 -23.92 9.16
C ASP A 15 -3.86 -24.45 9.58
N THR A 16 -4.82 -23.55 9.83
CA THR A 16 -6.19 -23.91 10.18
C THR A 16 -6.89 -24.60 9.00
N MET A 17 -6.77 -24.03 7.80
CA MET A 17 -7.34 -24.62 6.58
C MET A 17 -6.72 -25.97 6.24
N ALA A 18 -5.38 -26.08 6.31
CA ALA A 18 -4.66 -27.30 6.01
C ALA A 18 -4.96 -28.43 7.01
N ALA A 19 -5.25 -28.08 8.27
CA ALA A 19 -5.70 -29.02 9.28
C ALA A 19 -7.12 -29.53 9.03
N TRP A 20 -8.01 -28.68 8.46
CA TRP A 20 -9.36 -29.10 8.06
C TRP A 20 -9.33 -30.00 6.84
N HIS A 21 -8.73 -29.52 5.74
CA HIS A 21 -8.56 -30.29 4.52
C HIS A 21 -7.31 -29.83 3.77
N TRP A 22 -6.48 -30.79 3.36
CA TRP A 22 -5.17 -30.52 2.72
C TRP A 22 -5.28 -29.65 1.45
N TYR A 23 -6.43 -29.68 0.76
CA TYR A 23 -6.68 -28.89 -0.44
C TYR A 23 -7.36 -27.53 -0.18
N MET A 24 -7.90 -27.29 1.02
CA MET A 24 -8.61 -26.05 1.38
C MET A 24 -7.81 -24.78 1.10
N PRO A 25 -6.49 -24.70 1.38
CA PRO A 25 -5.71 -23.51 1.04
C PRO A 25 -5.72 -23.18 -0.46
N LYS A 26 -5.74 -24.20 -1.33
CA LYS A 26 -5.78 -24.00 -2.79
C LYS A 26 -7.15 -23.50 -3.24
N ILE A 27 -8.23 -24.02 -2.66
CA ILE A 27 -9.60 -23.55 -2.90
C ILE A 27 -9.71 -22.09 -2.49
N TYR A 28 -9.32 -21.78 -1.26
CA TYR A 28 -9.33 -20.42 -0.72
C TYR A 28 -8.53 -19.43 -1.57
N SER A 29 -7.43 -19.90 -2.20
CA SER A 29 -6.65 -19.05 -3.09
C SER A 29 -7.45 -18.58 -4.32
N LYS A 30 -8.40 -19.39 -4.79
CA LYS A 30 -9.30 -19.11 -5.93
C LYS A 30 -10.62 -18.43 -5.51
N MET A 31 -11.02 -18.57 -4.25
CA MET A 31 -12.17 -17.91 -3.64
C MET A 31 -11.83 -17.46 -2.22
N ALA A 32 -11.45 -16.20 -2.04
CA ALA A 32 -10.89 -15.67 -0.79
C ALA A 32 -11.90 -15.51 0.36
N ASP A 33 -12.89 -16.40 0.43
CA ASP A 33 -14.01 -16.48 1.34
C ASP A 33 -14.02 -17.89 1.98
N LEU A 34 -14.07 -17.93 3.31
CA LEU A 34 -13.95 -19.20 4.04
C LEU A 34 -15.21 -20.04 3.96
N ASP A 35 -16.38 -19.41 3.94
CA ASP A 35 -17.66 -20.10 3.91
C ASP A 35 -17.84 -20.74 2.53
N LEU A 36 -17.62 -19.96 1.46
CA LEU A 36 -17.63 -20.51 0.10
C LEU A 36 -16.59 -21.61 -0.12
N SER A 37 -15.41 -21.47 0.51
CA SER A 37 -14.37 -22.50 0.42
C SER A 37 -14.77 -23.79 1.16
N ALA A 38 -15.46 -23.67 2.30
CA ALA A 38 -15.95 -24.82 3.07
C ALA A 38 -17.08 -25.52 2.31
N ASP A 39 -18.06 -24.77 1.80
CA ASP A 39 -19.15 -25.31 0.97
C ASP A 39 -18.59 -26.07 -0.25
N ALA A 40 -17.59 -25.50 -0.92
CA ALA A 40 -16.94 -26.14 -2.06
C ALA A 40 -16.18 -27.43 -1.69
N ILE A 41 -15.70 -27.57 -0.45
CA ILE A 41 -15.07 -28.80 0.03
C ILE A 41 -16.11 -29.86 0.31
N ASP A 42 -17.23 -29.49 0.92
CA ASP A 42 -18.31 -30.41 1.26
C ASP A 42 -18.98 -31.01 0.01
N GLU A 43 -18.92 -30.29 -1.13
CA GLU A 43 -19.36 -30.80 -2.43
C GLU A 43 -18.35 -31.76 -3.11
N LEU A 44 -17.09 -31.83 -2.64
CA LEU A 44 -16.10 -32.74 -3.22
C LEU A 44 -16.37 -34.20 -2.81
N PRO A 45 -16.21 -35.15 -3.74
CA PRO A 45 -16.16 -36.57 -3.38
C PRO A 45 -15.08 -36.83 -2.33
N LEU A 46 -15.37 -37.68 -1.33
CA LEU A 46 -14.42 -38.02 -0.26
C LEU A 46 -13.13 -38.67 -0.79
N ASP A 47 -13.21 -39.32 -1.95
CA ASP A 47 -12.13 -39.97 -2.69
C ASP A 47 -11.57 -39.10 -3.84
N ALA A 48 -11.94 -37.81 -3.89
CA ALA A 48 -11.49 -36.91 -4.95
C ALA A 48 -9.97 -36.83 -5.03
N THR A 49 -9.45 -37.16 -6.20
CA THR A 49 -8.02 -37.01 -6.50
C THR A 49 -7.67 -35.52 -6.61
N PRO A 50 -6.40 -35.13 -6.37
CA PRO A 50 -5.96 -33.75 -6.58
C PRO A 50 -6.31 -33.19 -7.95
N PHE A 51 -6.29 -34.04 -8.99
CA PHE A 51 -6.64 -33.65 -10.36
C PHE A 51 -8.14 -33.30 -10.50
N GLN A 52 -9.02 -34.11 -9.91
CA GLN A 52 -10.46 -33.83 -9.91
C GLN A 52 -10.77 -32.55 -9.14
N CYS A 53 -10.11 -32.31 -8.00
CA CYS A 53 -10.28 -31.08 -7.25
C CYS A 53 -9.85 -29.84 -8.06
N ILE A 54 -8.77 -29.93 -8.85
CA ILE A 54 -8.33 -28.84 -9.74
C ILE A 54 -9.37 -28.52 -10.81
N GLN A 55 -10.01 -29.54 -11.40
CA GLN A 55 -11.00 -29.34 -12.45
C GLN A 55 -12.32 -28.74 -11.95
N LEU A 56 -12.74 -29.14 -10.74
CA LEU A 56 -13.99 -28.70 -10.14
C LEU A 56 -13.88 -27.27 -9.57
N ILE A 57 -12.68 -26.83 -9.20
CA ILE A 57 -12.47 -25.60 -8.45
C ILE A 57 -11.72 -24.58 -9.31
N GLN A 58 -12.51 -23.75 -9.96
CA GLN A 58 -12.07 -22.67 -10.84
C GLN A 58 -12.37 -21.30 -10.24
N SER A 59 -11.58 -20.31 -10.60
CA SER A 59 -11.89 -18.90 -10.32
C SER A 59 -13.20 -18.50 -10.99
N ARG A 60 -14.00 -17.66 -10.33
CA ARG A 60 -15.30 -17.18 -10.83
C ARG A 60 -15.38 -15.66 -10.76
N PRO A 61 -15.68 -14.95 -11.87
CA PRO A 61 -15.95 -13.52 -11.83
C PRO A 61 -17.02 -13.17 -10.79
N GLY A 62 -16.80 -12.10 -10.03
CA GLY A 62 -17.67 -11.70 -8.92
C GLY A 62 -17.31 -12.28 -7.55
N VAL A 63 -16.43 -13.28 -7.46
CA VAL A 63 -15.84 -13.78 -6.22
C VAL A 63 -14.36 -13.42 -6.21
N GLN A 64 -13.90 -12.73 -5.17
CA GLN A 64 -12.52 -12.26 -5.11
C GLN A 64 -11.52 -13.41 -4.90
N LEU A 65 -10.41 -13.35 -5.62
CA LEU A 65 -9.27 -14.25 -5.46
C LEU A 65 -8.31 -13.74 -4.39
N GLU A 66 -7.61 -14.66 -3.73
CA GLU A 66 -6.65 -14.29 -2.71
C GLU A 66 -5.47 -13.55 -3.33
N ILE A 67 -5.05 -12.47 -2.66
CA ILE A 67 -3.91 -11.66 -3.08
C ILE A 67 -2.61 -12.34 -2.62
N PRO A 68 -1.67 -12.65 -3.55
CA PRO A 68 -0.39 -13.25 -3.19
C PRO A 68 0.40 -12.38 -2.22
N SER A 69 0.95 -13.02 -1.19
CA SER A 69 1.79 -12.33 -0.21
C SER A 69 3.23 -12.20 -0.70
N CYS A 70 3.71 -10.96 -0.82
CA CYS A 70 5.09 -10.69 -1.23
C CYS A 70 6.08 -10.68 -0.05
N ILE A 71 7.23 -11.31 -0.25
CA ILE A 71 8.39 -11.23 0.64
C ILE A 71 9.02 -9.83 0.50
N LYS A 72 9.51 -9.26 1.61
CA LYS A 72 10.26 -8.01 1.59
C LYS A 72 11.72 -8.30 1.23
N GLY A 73 12.20 -7.75 0.12
CA GLY A 73 13.61 -7.84 -0.26
C GLY A 73 14.45 -6.92 0.63
N GLN A 74 15.26 -7.50 1.53
CA GLN A 74 16.15 -6.75 2.44
C GLN A 74 17.42 -6.23 1.74
N SER A 75 17.77 -6.85 0.61
CA SER A 75 18.82 -6.40 -0.31
C SER A 75 18.49 -6.89 -1.72
N LEU A 76 19.14 -6.32 -2.73
CA LEU A 76 18.99 -6.81 -4.11
C LEU A 76 19.45 -8.27 -4.24
N ARG A 77 20.51 -8.64 -3.52
CA ARG A 77 21.02 -10.01 -3.50
C ARG A 77 20.01 -10.97 -2.89
N HIS A 78 19.50 -10.64 -1.70
CA HIS A 78 18.44 -11.41 -1.05
C HIS A 78 17.22 -11.56 -1.96
N ALA A 79 16.83 -10.50 -2.68
CA ALA A 79 15.67 -10.55 -3.56
C ALA A 79 15.84 -11.51 -4.76
N LEU A 80 17.05 -11.64 -5.30
CA LEU A 80 17.36 -12.68 -6.30
C LEU A 80 17.40 -14.07 -5.68
N ASP A 81 17.95 -14.18 -4.46
CA ASP A 81 18.18 -15.47 -3.82
C ASP A 81 16.88 -16.17 -3.39
N VAL A 82 15.79 -15.43 -3.14
CA VAL A 82 14.47 -16.00 -2.77
C VAL A 82 13.93 -17.01 -3.79
N ASN A 83 14.17 -16.79 -5.08
CA ASN A 83 13.68 -17.66 -6.16
C ASN A 83 14.86 -18.35 -6.89
N GLN A 84 15.89 -18.74 -6.15
CA GLN A 84 16.97 -19.58 -6.69
C GLN A 84 16.39 -20.84 -7.35
N GLY A 85 16.89 -21.16 -8.54
CA GLY A 85 16.40 -22.30 -9.34
C GLY A 85 15.35 -21.92 -10.40
N CYS A 86 14.79 -20.71 -10.36
CA CYS A 86 14.11 -20.18 -11.54
C CYS A 86 15.12 -19.76 -12.61
N GLU A 87 14.68 -19.66 -13.85
CA GLU A 87 15.52 -19.21 -14.97
C GLU A 87 15.37 -17.72 -15.27
N GLN A 88 14.18 -17.16 -15.01
CA GLN A 88 13.85 -15.79 -15.34
C GLN A 88 12.91 -15.18 -14.30
N LEU A 89 13.17 -13.91 -13.98
CA LEU A 89 12.30 -13.05 -13.18
C LEU A 89 11.79 -11.88 -14.05
N MET A 90 10.57 -11.46 -13.79
CA MET A 90 10.00 -10.21 -14.27
C MET A 90 10.11 -9.18 -13.15
N ALA A 91 10.95 -8.16 -13.36
CA ALA A 91 11.10 -7.02 -12.49
C ALA A 91 10.08 -5.95 -12.90
N GLU A 92 8.98 -5.90 -12.17
CA GLU A 92 7.89 -5.01 -12.48
C GLU A 92 7.92 -3.76 -11.60
N THR A 93 7.59 -2.60 -12.17
CA THR A 93 7.52 -1.34 -11.41
C THR A 93 6.45 -1.42 -10.34
N LYS A 94 6.83 -1.11 -9.09
CA LYS A 94 5.89 -0.96 -8.00
C LYS A 94 5.33 0.46 -8.01
N TYR A 95 4.08 0.59 -8.43
CA TYR A 95 3.34 1.85 -8.38
C TYR A 95 2.85 2.14 -6.94
N ASP A 96 2.77 3.43 -6.59
CA ASP A 96 2.28 3.93 -5.30
C ASP A 96 0.80 4.30 -5.43
N GLY A 97 -0.07 3.28 -5.46
CA GLY A 97 -1.50 3.45 -5.61
C GLY A 97 -2.32 2.57 -4.67
N GLU A 98 -3.56 2.31 -5.07
CA GLU A 98 -4.43 1.33 -4.44
C GLU A 98 -4.65 0.14 -5.38
N ARG A 99 -4.20 -1.03 -4.94
CA ARG A 99 -4.50 -2.29 -5.63
C ARG A 99 -6.02 -2.52 -5.71
N VAL A 100 -6.48 -2.83 -6.91
CA VAL A 100 -7.85 -3.16 -7.25
C VAL A 100 -7.90 -4.48 -8.04
N GLN A 101 -8.78 -5.39 -7.61
CA GLN A 101 -9.11 -6.59 -8.38
C GLN A 101 -10.44 -6.35 -9.09
N ILE A 102 -10.39 -6.30 -10.41
CA ILE A 102 -11.50 -5.91 -11.29
C ILE A 102 -12.13 -7.18 -11.85
N HIS A 103 -13.42 -7.37 -11.59
CA HIS A 103 -14.19 -8.51 -12.08
C HIS A 103 -15.23 -8.01 -13.08
N ILE A 104 -15.13 -8.51 -14.30
CA ILE A 104 -16.15 -8.38 -15.33
C ILE A 104 -17.02 -9.63 -15.22
N ILE A 105 -18.18 -9.51 -14.59
CA ILE A 105 -19.11 -10.65 -14.42
C ILE A 105 -19.83 -10.90 -15.75
N ASP A 106 -20.30 -9.81 -16.34
CA ASP A 106 -20.77 -9.72 -17.72
C ASP A 106 -20.36 -8.34 -18.28
N GLN A 107 -20.71 -8.05 -19.52
CA GLN A 107 -20.34 -6.79 -20.19
C GLN A 107 -20.89 -5.53 -19.51
N ASP A 108 -21.96 -5.65 -18.71
CA ASP A 108 -22.63 -4.56 -18.01
C ASP A 108 -22.27 -4.49 -16.52
N ILE A 109 -21.90 -5.60 -15.90
CA ILE A 109 -21.68 -5.76 -14.47
C ILE A 109 -20.19 -5.89 -14.16
N ILE A 110 -19.65 -4.80 -13.61
CA ILE A 110 -18.28 -4.72 -13.12
C ILE A 110 -18.30 -4.65 -11.59
N LYS A 111 -17.53 -5.52 -10.93
CA LYS A 111 -17.21 -5.43 -9.51
C LYS A 111 -15.74 -5.11 -9.30
N ILE A 112 -15.44 -4.28 -8.30
CA ILE A 112 -14.07 -3.89 -7.95
C ILE A 112 -13.84 -4.20 -6.48
N PHE A 113 -12.93 -5.11 -6.19
CA PHE A 113 -12.54 -5.44 -4.83
C PHE A 113 -11.26 -4.73 -4.43
N SER A 114 -11.22 -4.26 -3.19
CA SER A 114 -10.02 -3.67 -2.58
C SER A 114 -9.07 -4.75 -2.05
N LYS A 115 -7.85 -4.32 -1.69
CA LYS A 115 -6.86 -5.16 -1.00
C LYS A 115 -7.39 -5.83 0.29
N SER A 116 -8.32 -5.18 1.01
CA SER A 116 -8.89 -5.70 2.26
C SER A 116 -10.00 -6.74 2.05
N LYS A 117 -10.15 -7.21 0.81
CA LYS A 117 -11.15 -8.18 0.38
C LYS A 117 -12.61 -7.70 0.41
N VAL A 118 -12.82 -6.38 0.30
CA VAL A 118 -14.15 -5.76 0.39
C VAL A 118 -14.59 -5.24 -0.98
N ASP A 119 -15.85 -5.50 -1.34
CA ASP A 119 -16.48 -4.88 -2.51
C ASP A 119 -16.46 -3.37 -2.36
N SER A 120 -15.83 -2.74 -3.32
CA SER A 120 -15.39 -1.36 -3.32
C SER A 120 -15.81 -0.65 -4.61
N THR A 121 -16.77 -1.24 -5.32
CA THR A 121 -17.23 -0.80 -6.65
C THR A 121 -17.82 0.61 -6.61
N SER A 122 -18.71 0.88 -5.65
CA SER A 122 -19.33 2.21 -5.48
C SER A 122 -18.30 3.29 -5.15
N ASP A 123 -17.31 2.96 -4.32
CA ASP A 123 -16.24 3.87 -3.95
C ASP A 123 -15.34 4.24 -5.12
N ARG A 124 -15.21 3.33 -6.10
CA ARG A 124 -14.30 3.42 -7.25
C ARG A 124 -15.04 3.61 -8.56
N ALA A 125 -16.28 4.10 -8.52
CA ALA A 125 -17.08 4.36 -9.71
C ALA A 125 -16.35 5.25 -10.74
N GLY A 126 -15.47 6.15 -10.29
CA GLY A 126 -14.68 7.03 -11.15
C GLY A 126 -13.72 6.33 -12.12
N ILE A 127 -13.30 5.08 -11.84
CA ILE A 127 -12.44 4.32 -12.75
C ILE A 127 -13.20 3.32 -13.64
N VAL A 128 -14.50 3.10 -13.39
CA VAL A 128 -15.32 2.15 -14.17
C VAL A 128 -15.36 2.52 -15.67
N PRO A 129 -15.55 3.79 -16.07
CA PRO A 129 -15.43 4.20 -17.48
C PRO A 129 -14.06 3.89 -18.11
N ILE A 130 -12.98 4.07 -17.35
CA ILE A 130 -11.61 3.82 -17.82
C ILE A 130 -11.41 2.33 -18.06
N ILE A 131 -11.89 1.50 -17.14
CA ILE A 131 -11.84 0.03 -17.25
C ILE A 131 -12.63 -0.42 -18.48
N ARG A 132 -13.84 0.13 -18.69
CA ARG A 132 -14.66 -0.22 -19.85
C ARG A 132 -13.94 0.07 -21.15
N GLU A 133 -13.39 1.26 -21.31
CA GLU A 133 -12.63 1.60 -22.51
C GLU A 133 -11.38 0.73 -22.68
N ALA A 134 -10.62 0.54 -21.59
CA ALA A 134 -9.40 -0.27 -21.62
C ALA A 134 -9.66 -1.72 -22.05
N LEU A 135 -10.86 -2.24 -21.79
CA LEU A 135 -11.26 -3.61 -22.07
C LEU A 135 -12.21 -3.73 -23.27
N GLY A 136 -12.48 -2.62 -23.99
CA GLY A 136 -13.41 -2.62 -25.13
C GLY A 136 -14.87 -2.95 -24.77
N LEU A 137 -15.28 -2.69 -23.53
CA LEU A 137 -16.64 -2.91 -23.04
C LEU A 137 -17.54 -1.71 -23.36
N PRO A 138 -18.87 -1.90 -23.54
CA PRO A 138 -19.80 -0.81 -23.78
C PRO A 138 -19.74 0.26 -22.67
N SER A 139 -19.44 1.51 -23.04
CA SER A 139 -19.40 2.64 -22.10
C SER A 139 -20.58 3.57 -22.29
N LYS A 140 -21.19 4.00 -21.18
CA LYS A 140 -22.32 4.95 -21.16
C LYS A 140 -21.88 6.40 -20.84
N SER A 141 -20.65 6.57 -20.34
CA SER A 141 -20.15 7.86 -19.85
C SER A 141 -18.62 7.84 -19.75
N TYR A 142 -17.96 8.96 -20.06
CA TYR A 142 -16.50 9.11 -19.97
C TYR A 142 -16.10 10.16 -18.93
N PRO A 143 -14.95 10.01 -18.25
CA PRO A 143 -14.48 10.99 -17.29
C PRO A 143 -14.01 12.28 -18.00
N PRO A 144 -13.98 13.43 -17.33
CA PRO A 144 -13.56 14.69 -17.95
C PRO A 144 -12.14 14.63 -18.51
N GLY A 145 -11.97 15.05 -19.77
CA GLY A 145 -10.67 15.07 -20.46
C GLY A 145 -10.22 13.71 -20.99
N PHE A 146 -11.11 12.71 -20.96
CA PHE A 146 -10.94 11.49 -21.74
C PHE A 146 -10.93 11.83 -23.23
N PRO A 147 -10.08 11.20 -24.06
CA PRO A 147 -10.10 11.44 -25.49
C PRO A 147 -11.47 11.04 -26.05
N ASP A 148 -12.17 12.00 -26.67
CA ASP A 148 -13.50 11.82 -27.27
C ASP A 148 -13.42 10.90 -28.48
N GLY A 149 -13.52 9.58 -28.30
CA GLY A 149 -13.88 8.57 -29.33
C GLY A 149 -13.06 8.49 -30.63
N GLU A 150 -12.16 9.43 -30.91
CA GLU A 150 -11.35 9.58 -32.12
C GLU A 150 -9.91 9.17 -31.83
N PHE A 151 -9.71 8.06 -31.11
CA PHE A 151 -8.52 7.27 -31.34
C PHE A 151 -8.69 6.59 -32.71
N ASN A 152 -8.53 7.38 -33.77
CA ASN A 152 -8.33 6.91 -35.14
C ASN A 152 -7.16 5.93 -35.10
N ASP A 153 -7.48 4.64 -35.11
CA ASP A 153 -7.05 3.55 -36.03
C ASP A 153 -5.63 3.57 -36.63
N SER A 154 -4.71 4.37 -36.10
CA SER A 154 -3.43 4.69 -36.75
C SER A 154 -2.21 4.52 -35.84
N LEU A 155 -2.38 4.35 -34.53
CA LEU A 155 -1.26 4.27 -33.57
C LEU A 155 -1.30 3.11 -32.57
N THR A 156 -2.29 2.22 -32.66
CA THR A 156 -2.26 0.91 -32.01
C THR A 156 -2.87 -0.12 -32.95
N SER A 157 -2.02 -0.86 -33.65
CA SER A 157 -2.40 -2.02 -34.46
C SER A 157 -2.94 -3.13 -33.55
N SER A 158 -4.23 -3.06 -33.24
CA SER A 158 -5.17 -4.16 -32.93
C SER A 158 -6.41 -3.55 -32.26
N GLU A 159 -7.47 -3.36 -33.05
CA GLU A 159 -8.82 -3.53 -32.53
C GLU A 159 -8.85 -4.81 -31.67
N PRO A 160 -9.50 -4.81 -30.49
CA PRO A 160 -9.60 -6.03 -29.69
C PRO A 160 -10.25 -7.10 -30.54
N THR A 161 -9.50 -8.15 -30.87
CA THR A 161 -9.93 -9.23 -31.76
C THR A 161 -11.05 -10.07 -31.17
N ARG A 162 -11.42 -9.85 -29.90
CA ARG A 162 -12.53 -10.49 -29.18
C ARG A 162 -13.20 -9.50 -28.23
N GLY A 163 -14.53 -9.40 -28.33
CA GLY A 163 -15.33 -8.75 -27.29
C GLY A 163 -15.28 -9.61 -26.02
N ILE A 164 -14.75 -9.05 -24.94
CA ILE A 164 -14.68 -9.72 -23.64
C ILE A 164 -16.10 -9.88 -23.11
N THR A 165 -16.41 -11.08 -22.63
CA THR A 165 -17.69 -11.42 -21.99
C THR A 165 -17.55 -11.43 -20.47
N SER A 166 -16.43 -11.93 -19.95
CA SER A 166 -16.15 -11.98 -18.52
C SER A 166 -14.65 -12.04 -18.24
N GLY A 167 -14.21 -11.67 -17.05
CA GLY A 167 -12.79 -11.72 -16.72
C GLY A 167 -12.45 -11.20 -15.33
N ILE A 168 -11.23 -11.47 -14.91
CA ILE A 168 -10.67 -11.00 -13.63
C ILE A 168 -9.28 -10.41 -13.91
N PHE A 169 -9.11 -9.14 -13.57
CA PHE A 169 -7.89 -8.38 -13.82
C PHE A 169 -7.36 -7.79 -12.51
N GLU A 170 -6.05 -7.67 -12.43
CA GLU A 170 -5.37 -7.02 -11.33
C GLU A 170 -4.73 -5.72 -11.81
N ALA A 171 -4.99 -4.64 -11.09
CA ALA A 171 -4.48 -3.32 -11.43
C ALA A 171 -4.15 -2.49 -10.19
N GLU A 172 -3.33 -1.46 -10.38
CA GLU A 172 -3.11 -0.40 -9.42
C GLU A 172 -3.89 0.83 -9.86
N MET A 173 -4.81 1.31 -9.02
CA MET A 173 -5.44 2.62 -9.21
C MET A 173 -4.52 3.71 -8.67
N VAL A 174 -4.20 4.69 -9.50
CA VAL A 174 -3.24 5.75 -9.19
C VAL A 174 -3.85 7.14 -9.41
N ALA A 175 -3.32 8.14 -8.71
CA ALA A 175 -3.57 9.54 -9.05
C ALA A 175 -2.66 9.94 -10.21
N PHE A 176 -3.18 10.67 -11.20
CA PHE A 176 -2.42 11.11 -12.36
C PHE A 176 -2.51 12.63 -12.53
N ASP A 177 -1.36 13.29 -12.74
CA ASP A 177 -1.25 14.71 -13.08
C ASP A 177 -1.13 14.87 -14.59
N ARG A 178 -2.19 15.38 -15.24
CA ARG A 178 -2.26 15.54 -16.70
C ARG A 178 -1.20 16.49 -17.24
N ARG A 179 -0.86 17.55 -16.49
CA ARG A 179 0.08 18.58 -16.95
C ARG A 179 1.51 18.05 -16.96
N LYS A 180 1.86 17.31 -15.90
CA LYS A 180 3.20 16.70 -15.79
C LYS A 180 3.31 15.38 -16.57
N ASN A 181 2.19 14.86 -17.07
CA ASN A 181 2.09 13.55 -17.70
C ASN A 181 2.74 12.46 -16.81
N LYS A 182 2.41 12.48 -15.51
CA LYS A 182 3.07 11.64 -14.50
C LYS A 182 2.06 11.18 -13.46
N ILE A 183 2.27 9.97 -12.95
CA ILE A 183 1.63 9.47 -11.73
C ILE A 183 2.03 10.37 -10.55
N ASP A 184 1.03 10.81 -9.79
CA ASP A 184 1.16 11.70 -8.65
C ASP A 184 1.15 10.93 -7.32
N GLU A 185 1.31 11.63 -6.20
CA GLU A 185 1.44 11.05 -4.87
C GLU A 185 0.15 10.37 -4.37
N TYR A 186 0.32 9.24 -3.68
CA TYR A 186 -0.75 8.40 -3.15
C TYR A 186 -1.84 9.14 -2.38
N TYR A 187 -1.49 10.16 -1.57
CA TYR A 187 -2.46 10.86 -0.72
C TYR A 187 -3.55 11.58 -1.52
N ARG A 188 -3.29 11.91 -2.80
CA ARG A 188 -4.25 12.55 -3.70
C ARG A 188 -5.41 11.64 -4.11
N ILE A 189 -5.22 10.31 -4.08
CA ILE A 189 -6.25 9.33 -4.45
C ILE A 189 -7.51 9.55 -3.61
N ARG A 190 -7.36 9.77 -2.29
CA ARG A 190 -8.52 9.98 -1.39
C ARG A 190 -9.30 11.25 -1.70
N GLU A 191 -8.61 12.32 -2.11
CA GLU A 191 -9.24 13.58 -2.51
C GLU A 191 -10.06 13.38 -3.80
N LEU A 192 -9.51 12.65 -4.77
CA LEU A 192 -10.16 12.33 -6.04
C LEU A 192 -11.36 11.37 -5.88
N LEU A 193 -11.26 10.36 -5.00
CA LEU A 193 -12.39 9.48 -4.71
C LEU A 193 -13.56 10.24 -4.07
N GLN A 194 -13.28 11.26 -3.25
CA GLN A 194 -14.33 12.10 -2.65
C GLN A 194 -15.02 13.00 -3.67
N SER A 195 -14.27 13.56 -4.62
CA SER A 195 -14.84 14.40 -5.69
C SER A 195 -15.72 13.58 -6.65
N CYS A 196 -15.33 12.34 -6.96
CA CYS A 196 -16.13 11.43 -7.81
C CYS A 196 -17.48 11.02 -7.18
N LYS A 197 -17.63 11.09 -5.85
CA LYS A 197 -18.87 10.71 -5.15
C LYS A 197 -19.96 11.78 -5.14
N GLY A 198 -19.76 12.94 -5.80
CA GLY A 198 -20.81 13.95 -5.97
C GLY A 198 -21.24 14.68 -4.68
N ASN A 199 -20.49 14.56 -3.59
CA ASN A 199 -20.77 15.31 -2.37
C ASN A 199 -20.38 16.79 -2.58
N ASN A 200 -21.35 17.60 -2.99
CA ASN A 200 -21.36 19.06 -2.90
C ASN A 200 -21.29 19.54 -1.43
N LYS A 201 -20.22 19.18 -0.71
CA LYS A 201 -19.82 19.82 0.56
C LYS A 201 -18.67 20.81 0.37
N LEU A 202 -18.41 21.23 -0.86
CA LEU A 202 -17.53 22.37 -1.16
C LEU A 202 -18.26 23.72 -1.13
N SER A 203 -19.60 23.75 -1.12
CA SER A 203 -20.38 25.01 -1.12
C SER A 203 -20.47 25.72 0.25
N ASN A 204 -20.02 25.09 1.35
CA ASN A 204 -19.91 25.76 2.66
C ASN A 204 -18.49 26.25 2.98
N PHE A 205 -17.52 26.08 2.07
CA PHE A 205 -16.11 26.43 2.31
C PHE A 205 -15.71 27.82 1.79
N GLU A 206 -16.51 28.43 0.90
CA GLU A 206 -16.19 29.73 0.29
C GLU A 206 -16.57 30.93 1.18
N ALA A 207 -17.41 30.75 2.20
CA ALA A 207 -17.93 31.85 3.01
C ALA A 207 -17.06 32.27 4.23
N MET A 208 -15.94 31.59 4.51
CA MET A 208 -15.20 31.78 5.77
C MET A 208 -13.73 32.19 5.63
N ASN A 209 -13.27 32.48 4.41
CA ASN A 209 -11.86 32.82 4.12
C ASN A 209 -11.65 34.28 3.64
N SER A 210 -12.60 35.19 3.86
CA SER A 210 -12.43 36.59 3.47
C SER A 210 -11.49 37.41 4.37
N ASN A 211 -10.89 36.85 5.43
CA ASN A 211 -9.99 37.58 6.33
C ASN A 211 -8.74 36.78 6.75
N SER A 212 -7.83 36.48 5.81
CA SER A 212 -6.42 36.33 6.18
C SER A 212 -5.50 36.59 4.98
N SER A 213 -5.01 37.82 4.90
CA SER A 213 -3.89 38.21 4.06
C SER A 213 -2.62 37.52 4.56
N LEU A 214 -2.10 36.56 3.79
CA LEU A 214 -0.71 36.09 3.80
C LEU A 214 -0.47 35.19 2.58
N GLU A 215 0.29 35.73 1.65
CA GLU A 215 0.73 35.13 0.39
C GLU A 215 1.46 33.79 0.63
N SER A 216 0.99 32.73 -0.06
CA SER A 216 1.64 31.42 -0.39
C SER A 216 0.74 30.18 -0.29
N VAL A 217 -0.58 30.31 -0.03
CA VAL A 217 -1.48 29.14 0.15
C VAL A 217 -2.36 28.83 -1.08
N ASP A 218 -2.34 29.65 -2.13
CA ASP A 218 -3.36 29.63 -3.20
C ASP A 218 -3.16 28.65 -4.37
N GLU A 219 -2.10 27.83 -4.40
CA GLU A 219 -1.93 26.84 -5.48
C GLU A 219 -2.69 25.51 -5.26
N ASN A 220 -3.21 25.23 -4.05
CA ASN A 220 -3.71 23.88 -3.73
C ASN A 220 -5.21 23.62 -4.00
N LEU A 221 -6.04 24.65 -4.16
CA LEU A 221 -7.50 24.47 -4.32
C LEU A 221 -7.94 24.41 -5.79
N ASN A 222 -7.21 25.07 -6.70
CA ASN A 222 -7.47 25.07 -8.15
C ASN A 222 -6.87 23.86 -8.91
N ASP A 223 -6.43 22.84 -8.18
CA ASP A 223 -5.54 21.76 -8.67
C ASP A 223 -6.26 20.41 -8.85
N CYS A 224 -7.54 20.33 -8.50
CA CYS A 224 -8.35 19.10 -8.60
C CYS A 224 -8.88 18.85 -10.02
N SER A 225 -9.07 19.90 -10.84
CA SER A 225 -9.52 19.78 -12.24
C SER A 225 -8.46 19.24 -13.20
N LYS A 226 -7.19 19.20 -12.77
CA LYS A 226 -6.02 18.78 -13.56
C LYS A 226 -5.57 17.36 -13.25
N ARG A 227 -6.15 16.74 -12.22
CA ARG A 227 -5.84 15.39 -11.78
C ARG A 227 -7.04 14.50 -11.93
N HIS A 228 -6.77 13.23 -12.18
CA HIS A 228 -7.79 12.21 -12.22
C HIS A 228 -7.23 10.88 -11.75
N LEU A 229 -8.12 9.90 -11.60
CA LEU A 229 -7.73 8.53 -11.36
C LEU A 229 -7.33 7.89 -12.70
N ALA A 230 -6.31 7.04 -12.64
CA ALA A 230 -5.87 6.20 -13.75
C ALA A 230 -5.67 4.77 -13.26
N VAL A 231 -5.61 3.83 -14.19
CA VAL A 231 -5.50 2.39 -13.91
C VAL A 231 -4.24 1.84 -14.58
N VAL A 232 -3.41 1.14 -13.80
CA VAL A 232 -2.22 0.45 -14.27
C VAL A 232 -2.42 -1.05 -14.11
N PHE A 233 -2.77 -1.75 -15.19
CA PHE A 233 -2.99 -3.19 -15.18
C PHE A 233 -1.67 -3.96 -15.09
N PHE A 234 -1.66 -5.07 -14.35
CA PHE A 234 -0.47 -5.87 -14.16
C PHE A 234 -0.63 -7.39 -14.18
N ASP A 235 -1.85 -7.91 -14.04
CA ASP A 235 -2.10 -9.35 -14.18
C ASP A 235 -3.53 -9.60 -14.69
N ILE A 236 -3.75 -10.77 -15.27
CA ILE A 236 -5.06 -11.29 -15.67
C ILE A 236 -5.21 -12.71 -15.13
N LEU A 237 -6.32 -12.96 -14.45
CA LEU A 237 -6.54 -14.19 -13.67
C LEU A 237 -7.65 -15.06 -14.23
N HIS A 238 -8.54 -14.47 -15.03
CA HIS A 238 -9.65 -15.17 -15.69
C HIS A 238 -10.05 -14.40 -16.94
N LEU A 239 -10.42 -15.10 -18.01
CA LEU A 239 -10.93 -14.49 -19.23
C LEU A 239 -11.93 -15.43 -19.92
N ASP A 240 -13.14 -14.95 -20.16
CA ASP A 240 -14.19 -15.63 -20.94
C ASP A 240 -14.41 -17.10 -20.55
N GLY A 241 -14.55 -17.36 -19.25
CA GLY A 241 -14.74 -18.71 -18.69
C GLY A 241 -13.46 -19.53 -18.50
N ARG A 242 -12.30 -19.04 -18.95
CA ARG A 242 -11.00 -19.69 -18.73
C ARG A 242 -10.33 -19.14 -17.47
N ASP A 243 -10.13 -20.01 -16.48
CA ASP A 243 -9.28 -19.75 -15.31
C ASP A 243 -7.81 -19.72 -15.73
N LEU A 244 -7.12 -18.61 -15.48
CA LEU A 244 -5.70 -18.42 -15.80
C LEU A 244 -4.81 -18.49 -14.56
N THR A 245 -5.37 -18.69 -13.36
CA THR A 245 -4.58 -18.65 -12.10
C THR A 245 -3.45 -19.67 -12.05
N ASP A 246 -3.63 -20.82 -12.69
CA ASP A 246 -2.65 -21.90 -12.77
C ASP A 246 -1.72 -21.78 -14.00
N GLU A 247 -1.90 -20.77 -14.86
CA GLU A 247 -1.02 -20.48 -15.99
C GLU A 247 0.25 -19.74 -15.54
N PRO A 248 1.40 -19.94 -16.22
CA PRO A 248 2.61 -19.13 -16.02
C PRO A 248 2.36 -17.62 -16.15
N LEU A 249 3.04 -16.81 -15.33
CA LEU A 249 2.95 -15.35 -15.41
C LEU A 249 3.30 -14.80 -16.81
N SER A 250 4.25 -15.42 -17.52
CA SER A 250 4.55 -15.06 -18.91
C SER A 250 3.32 -15.12 -19.81
N ASN A 251 2.58 -16.22 -19.74
CA ASN A 251 1.38 -16.45 -20.55
C ASN A 251 0.27 -15.47 -20.15
N ARG A 252 0.04 -15.29 -18.84
CA ARG A 252 -0.94 -14.32 -18.34
C ARG A 252 -0.59 -12.90 -18.81
N ARG A 253 0.69 -12.55 -18.79
CA ARG A 253 1.15 -11.23 -19.23
C ARG A 253 0.95 -11.01 -20.73
N GLU A 254 1.23 -12.01 -21.56
CA GLU A 254 0.98 -11.96 -23.01
C GLU A 254 -0.52 -11.73 -23.28
N ILE A 255 -1.39 -12.51 -22.64
CA ILE A 255 -2.85 -12.34 -22.75
C ILE A 255 -3.28 -10.93 -22.27
N LEU A 256 -2.73 -10.45 -21.16
CA LEU A 256 -3.04 -9.10 -20.65
C LEU A 256 -2.65 -8.01 -21.67
N GLU A 257 -1.48 -8.15 -22.30
CA GLU A 257 -0.96 -7.21 -23.31
C GLU A 257 -1.80 -7.19 -24.59
N GLU A 258 -2.38 -8.33 -24.97
CA GLU A 258 -3.30 -8.44 -26.11
C GLU A 258 -4.69 -7.87 -25.80
N VAL A 259 -5.17 -8.05 -24.57
CA VAL A 259 -6.55 -7.73 -24.17
C VAL A 259 -6.73 -6.27 -23.74
N VAL A 260 -5.74 -5.69 -23.08
CA VAL A 260 -5.87 -4.34 -22.49
C VAL A 260 -5.38 -3.26 -23.44
N ARG A 261 -6.31 -2.39 -23.85
CA ARG A 261 -6.01 -1.16 -24.57
C ARG A 261 -5.37 -0.13 -23.65
N LYS A 262 -4.19 0.36 -24.04
CA LYS A 262 -3.55 1.51 -23.41
C LYS A 262 -4.26 2.79 -23.85
N VAL A 263 -4.79 3.54 -22.91
CA VAL A 263 -5.39 4.85 -23.14
C VAL A 263 -4.46 5.87 -22.50
N PRO A 264 -3.82 6.77 -23.25
CA PRO A 264 -2.84 7.70 -22.67
C PRO A 264 -3.39 8.41 -21.45
N GLN A 265 -2.59 8.46 -20.37
CA GLN A 265 -2.93 9.05 -19.07
C GLN A 265 -4.00 8.29 -18.25
N PHE A 266 -4.86 7.46 -18.86
CA PHE A 266 -5.98 6.80 -18.16
C PHE A 266 -5.78 5.31 -17.93
N SER A 267 -5.35 4.56 -18.94
CA SER A 267 -5.14 3.10 -18.89
C SER A 267 -3.72 2.77 -19.34
N MET A 268 -2.97 2.09 -18.48
CA MET A 268 -1.58 1.73 -18.70
C MET A 268 -1.36 0.25 -18.36
N LEU A 269 -0.31 -0.33 -18.94
CA LEU A 269 0.23 -1.60 -18.47
C LEU A 269 1.44 -1.32 -17.58
N SER A 270 1.62 -2.10 -16.53
CA SER A 270 2.81 -2.00 -15.68
C SER A 270 4.09 -2.22 -16.48
N GLN A 271 5.12 -1.41 -16.20
CA GLN A 271 6.43 -1.55 -16.83
C GLN A 271 7.15 -2.77 -16.24
N VAL A 272 7.66 -3.64 -17.12
CA VAL A 272 8.34 -4.89 -16.77
C VAL A 272 9.68 -4.99 -17.48
N ASP A 273 10.72 -5.33 -16.73
CA ASP A 273 12.03 -5.73 -17.25
C ASP A 273 12.27 -7.23 -16.97
N LYS A 274 12.68 -8.00 -17.98
CA LYS A 274 13.03 -9.43 -17.82
C LYS A 274 14.48 -9.57 -17.35
N ILE A 275 14.72 -10.40 -16.34
CA ILE A 275 16.04 -10.69 -15.77
C ILE A 275 16.30 -12.19 -15.90
N ASP A 276 17.33 -12.57 -16.66
CA ASP A 276 17.85 -13.94 -16.67
C ASP A 276 18.66 -14.16 -15.39
N ILE A 277 18.27 -15.18 -14.62
CA ILE A 277 18.90 -15.52 -13.33
C ILE A 277 19.74 -16.80 -13.38
N ARG A 278 19.89 -17.44 -14.55
CA ARG A 278 20.82 -18.56 -14.75
C ARG A 278 22.26 -18.16 -14.48
N ASN A 279 22.61 -16.89 -14.71
CA ASN A 279 23.89 -16.31 -14.32
C ASN A 279 23.71 -15.26 -13.22
N SER A 280 24.04 -15.65 -12.00
CA SER A 280 23.92 -14.83 -10.79
C SER A 280 24.57 -13.44 -10.90
N ASN A 281 25.76 -13.33 -11.51
CA ASN A 281 26.47 -12.04 -11.59
C ASN A 281 25.81 -11.09 -12.60
N LYS A 282 25.44 -11.61 -13.79
CA LYS A 282 24.71 -10.82 -14.80
C LYS A 282 23.33 -10.41 -14.29
N ALA A 283 22.64 -11.29 -13.57
CA ALA A 283 21.38 -11.00 -12.92
C ALA A 283 21.49 -9.85 -11.92
N MET A 284 22.52 -9.88 -11.07
CA MET A 284 22.78 -8.83 -10.08
C MET A 284 23.02 -7.47 -10.74
N HIS A 285 23.88 -7.41 -11.76
CA HIS A 285 24.14 -6.17 -12.50
C HIS A 285 22.88 -5.64 -13.21
N SER A 286 22.08 -6.54 -13.78
CA SER A 286 20.83 -6.18 -14.44
C SER A 286 19.83 -5.60 -13.44
N LEU A 287 19.63 -6.28 -12.30
CA LEU A 287 18.74 -5.81 -11.24
C LEU A 287 19.21 -4.47 -10.65
N GLN A 288 20.51 -4.29 -10.43
CA GLN A 288 21.06 -3.02 -9.97
C GLN A 288 20.74 -1.87 -10.92
N ARG A 289 20.94 -2.08 -12.24
CA ARG A 289 20.63 -1.07 -13.26
C ARG A 289 19.14 -0.74 -13.32
N ILE A 290 18.28 -1.75 -13.31
CA ILE A 290 16.82 -1.57 -13.33
C ILE A 290 16.36 -0.83 -12.08
N TYR A 291 16.85 -1.23 -10.91
CA TYR A 291 16.49 -0.61 -9.63
C TYR A 291 17.00 0.84 -9.52
N ALA A 292 18.22 1.12 -9.98
CA ALA A 292 18.75 2.48 -10.01
C ALA A 292 17.90 3.39 -10.92
N SER A 293 17.50 2.91 -12.10
CA SER A 293 16.59 3.62 -13.01
C SER A 293 15.21 3.85 -12.38
N ASN A 294 14.67 2.85 -11.69
CA ASN A 294 13.39 2.95 -10.98
C ASN A 294 13.41 4.05 -9.91
N ILE A 295 14.48 4.11 -9.10
CA ILE A 295 14.67 5.16 -8.10
C ILE A 295 14.86 6.53 -8.77
N ALA A 296 15.68 6.63 -9.82
CA ALA A 296 15.91 7.89 -10.55
C ALA A 296 14.61 8.48 -11.11
N ASN A 297 13.68 7.61 -11.52
CA ASN A 297 12.34 8.00 -11.98
C ASN A 297 11.34 8.26 -10.83
N CYS A 298 11.82 8.29 -9.58
CA CYS A 298 11.02 8.49 -8.36
C CYS A 298 9.87 7.47 -8.21
N GLN A 299 10.08 6.23 -8.67
CA GLN A 299 9.13 5.15 -8.44
C GLN A 299 9.31 4.59 -7.02
N GLU A 300 8.28 3.91 -6.49
CA GLU A 300 8.32 3.40 -5.11
C GLU A 300 9.29 2.22 -4.95
N GLY A 301 9.47 1.44 -6.02
CA GLY A 301 10.34 0.26 -6.03
C GLY A 301 9.97 -0.72 -7.12
N LEU A 302 10.31 -1.99 -6.88
CA LEU A 302 10.07 -3.11 -7.81
C LEU A 302 9.31 -4.26 -7.13
N VAL A 303 8.60 -5.04 -7.93
CA VAL A 303 8.08 -6.37 -7.58
C VAL A 303 8.71 -7.37 -8.51
N LEU A 304 9.58 -8.23 -7.99
CA LEU A 304 10.15 -9.35 -8.71
C LEU A 304 9.18 -10.53 -8.68
N LYS A 305 8.78 -11.01 -9.85
CA LYS A 305 7.86 -12.12 -10.02
C LYS A 305 8.51 -13.20 -10.90
N PRO A 306 8.50 -14.48 -10.51
CA PRO A 306 9.01 -15.55 -11.37
C PRO A 306 8.20 -15.69 -12.66
N SER A 307 8.84 -15.68 -13.84
CA SER A 307 8.14 -15.70 -15.13
C SER A 307 7.26 -16.94 -15.31
N TYR A 308 7.73 -18.08 -14.81
CA TYR A 308 6.99 -19.36 -14.87
C TYR A 308 6.15 -19.64 -13.62
N GLY A 309 5.99 -18.64 -12.74
CA GLY A 309 5.20 -18.77 -11.52
C GLY A 309 3.70 -18.66 -11.79
N THR A 310 2.93 -19.60 -11.25
CA THR A 310 1.46 -19.51 -11.19
C THR A 310 1.02 -18.44 -10.20
N TYR A 311 -0.23 -18.01 -10.30
CA TYR A 311 -0.80 -17.06 -9.35
C TYR A 311 -0.93 -17.72 -7.96
N ASN A 312 -0.48 -17.01 -6.93
CA ASN A 312 -0.46 -17.49 -5.54
C ASN A 312 0.33 -18.80 -5.32
N CYS A 313 1.43 -18.99 -6.07
CA CYS A 313 2.33 -20.13 -5.92
C CYS A 313 3.02 -20.13 -4.53
N SER A 314 2.93 -21.24 -3.80
CA SER A 314 3.55 -21.38 -2.48
C SER A 314 5.07 -21.52 -2.55
N ARG A 315 5.59 -22.16 -3.60
CA ARG A 315 7.04 -22.40 -3.81
C ARG A 315 7.76 -21.19 -4.40
N LEU A 316 7.12 -20.50 -5.34
CA LEU A 316 7.69 -19.36 -6.07
C LEU A 316 7.04 -18.07 -5.60
N ARG A 317 7.82 -17.22 -4.92
CA ARG A 317 7.27 -16.08 -4.15
C ARG A 317 7.58 -14.77 -4.84
N TRP A 318 6.62 -13.87 -4.85
CA TRP A 318 6.84 -12.49 -5.28
C TRP A 318 7.69 -11.76 -4.25
N VAL A 319 8.66 -10.95 -4.71
CA VAL A 319 9.54 -10.18 -3.83
C VAL A 319 9.37 -8.70 -4.13
N LYS A 320 8.98 -7.92 -3.12
CA LYS A 320 8.90 -6.45 -3.23
C LYS A 320 10.17 -5.83 -2.69
N ILE A 321 10.81 -5.00 -3.51
CA ILE A 321 12.00 -4.24 -3.16
C ILE A 321 11.59 -2.78 -3.07
N LYS A 322 11.89 -2.14 -1.94
CA LYS A 322 11.68 -0.70 -1.75
C LYS A 322 12.95 -0.09 -1.18
N ARG A 323 13.11 1.20 -1.41
CA ARG A 323 14.25 1.98 -0.92
C ARG A 323 14.41 1.84 0.61
N ASP A 324 13.31 1.92 1.35
CA ASP A 324 13.28 1.88 2.81
C ASP A 324 13.41 0.48 3.42
N TYR A 325 13.47 -0.58 2.60
CA TYR A 325 13.75 -1.94 3.06
C TYR A 325 15.23 -2.28 3.05
N ILE A 326 16.02 -1.56 2.25
CA ILE A 326 17.45 -1.77 2.13
C ILE A 326 18.13 -0.84 3.14
N PRO A 327 18.89 -1.40 4.11
CA PRO A 327 19.60 -0.59 5.09
C PRO A 327 20.45 0.50 4.43
N GLY A 328 20.35 1.72 4.95
CA GLY A 328 21.10 2.88 4.45
C GLY A 328 20.51 3.59 3.23
N LEU A 329 19.42 3.09 2.62
CA LEU A 329 18.81 3.76 1.47
C LEU A 329 17.52 4.53 1.80
N GLY A 330 16.81 4.17 2.87
CA GLY A 330 15.59 4.84 3.31
C GLY A 330 15.82 6.27 3.81
N ASP A 331 14.75 7.05 3.93
CA ASP A 331 14.84 8.37 4.55
C ASP A 331 14.98 8.20 6.06
N THR A 332 16.14 8.57 6.59
CA THR A 332 16.48 8.43 8.00
C THR A 332 16.71 9.81 8.63
N ALA A 333 16.17 10.02 9.83
CA ALA A 333 16.40 11.22 10.61
C ALA A 333 16.26 10.96 12.11
N ASP A 334 16.92 11.80 12.90
CA ASP A 334 16.83 11.76 14.36
C ASP A 334 15.62 12.57 14.85
N PHE A 335 14.81 11.96 15.72
CA PHE A 335 13.63 12.58 16.29
C PHE A 335 13.58 12.47 17.81
N VAL A 336 12.97 13.46 18.43
CA VAL A 336 12.78 13.47 19.88
C VAL A 336 11.48 12.79 20.24
N ILE A 337 11.54 11.86 21.18
CA ILE A 337 10.39 11.17 21.73
C ILE A 337 10.06 11.77 23.09
N ILE A 338 8.84 12.27 23.21
CA ILE A 338 8.39 12.98 24.43
C ILE A 338 7.43 12.15 25.28
N GLY A 339 6.93 11.04 24.77
CA GLY A 339 6.00 10.20 25.50
C GLY A 339 5.69 8.89 24.77
N ALA A 340 4.91 8.05 25.44
CA ALA A 340 4.50 6.76 24.92
C ALA A 340 3.13 6.34 25.43
N ARG A 341 2.52 5.37 24.73
CA ARG A 341 1.27 4.73 25.12
C ARG A 341 1.28 3.25 24.73
N HIS A 342 0.38 2.50 25.37
CA HIS A 342 0.00 1.18 24.87
C HIS A 342 -0.97 1.34 23.71
N ASP A 343 -0.74 0.62 22.63
CA ASP A 343 -1.68 0.44 21.55
C ASP A 343 -2.21 -1.00 21.58
N PRO A 344 -3.50 -1.23 21.87
CA PRO A 344 -4.04 -2.58 22.04
C PRO A 344 -3.85 -3.48 20.81
N GLN A 345 -3.91 -2.92 19.61
CA GLN A 345 -3.71 -3.70 18.39
C GLN A 345 -2.24 -4.11 18.27
N ARG A 346 -1.31 -3.16 18.43
CA ARG A 346 0.13 -3.46 18.40
C ARG A 346 0.56 -4.40 19.53
N GLY A 347 -0.03 -4.24 20.71
CA GLY A 347 0.20 -5.12 21.86
C GLY A 347 -0.16 -6.57 21.58
N ARG A 348 -1.33 -6.80 20.94
CA ARG A 348 -1.75 -8.14 20.49
C ARG A 348 -0.83 -8.70 19.41
N GLU A 349 -0.36 -7.89 18.47
CA GLU A 349 0.58 -8.31 17.42
C GLU A 349 1.91 -8.80 18.00
N LEU A 350 2.42 -8.11 19.02
CA LEU A 350 3.69 -8.41 19.68
C LEU A 350 3.55 -9.43 20.82
N LEU A 351 2.32 -9.82 21.18
CA LEU A 351 2.01 -10.68 22.32
C LEU A 351 2.59 -10.15 23.63
N VAL A 352 2.47 -8.84 23.84
CA VAL A 352 2.95 -8.15 25.05
C VAL A 352 1.80 -7.75 25.96
N LEU A 353 2.08 -7.60 27.25
CA LEU A 353 1.08 -7.26 28.25
C LEU A 353 0.58 -5.81 28.08
N PRO A 354 -0.64 -5.47 28.53
CA PRO A 354 -1.24 -4.13 28.36
C PRO A 354 -0.45 -2.98 29.00
N HIS A 355 0.45 -3.27 29.93
CA HIS A 355 1.31 -2.28 30.57
C HIS A 355 2.59 -1.98 29.77
N VAL A 356 2.87 -2.75 28.71
CA VAL A 356 4.02 -2.52 27.83
C VAL A 356 3.66 -1.42 26.83
N LEU A 357 4.47 -0.38 26.81
CA LEU A 357 4.38 0.72 25.87
C LEU A 357 4.80 0.22 24.49
N THR A 358 3.96 0.45 23.49
CA THR A 358 4.19 -0.04 22.12
C THR A 358 4.28 1.07 21.10
N THR A 359 3.82 2.26 21.45
CA THR A 359 3.69 3.40 20.54
C THR A 359 4.28 4.64 21.19
N PHE A 360 5.18 5.30 20.46
CA PHE A 360 5.98 6.43 20.93
C PHE A 360 5.61 7.69 20.17
N THR A 361 5.46 8.81 20.88
CA THR A 361 5.08 10.10 20.32
C THR A 361 6.31 10.85 19.87
N VAL A 362 6.39 11.09 18.56
CA VAL A 362 7.50 11.73 17.88
C VAL A 362 7.28 13.25 17.82
N ALA A 363 8.29 14.01 18.24
CA ALA A 363 8.25 15.46 18.31
C ALA A 363 9.52 16.11 17.78
N LEU A 364 9.39 17.36 17.35
CA LEU A 364 10.50 18.21 16.95
C LEU A 364 10.70 19.35 17.95
N LYS A 365 11.96 19.66 18.23
CA LYS A 365 12.32 20.82 19.04
C LYS A 365 12.09 22.11 18.24
N ALA A 366 11.32 23.05 18.78
CA ALA A 366 11.09 24.34 18.14
C ALA A 366 12.38 25.18 18.10
N LYS A 367 12.62 25.87 16.97
CA LYS A 367 13.71 26.85 16.88
C LYS A 367 13.44 28.03 17.79
N GLN A 368 14.50 28.63 18.32
CA GLN A 368 14.41 29.78 19.23
C GLN A 368 13.71 31.00 18.60
N THR A 369 13.75 31.14 17.28
CA THR A 369 13.02 32.17 16.53
C THR A 369 11.52 31.94 16.52
N ASP A 370 11.08 30.69 16.40
CA ASP A 370 9.67 30.31 16.39
C ASP A 370 9.08 30.37 17.79
N MET A 371 9.89 30.09 18.81
CA MET A 371 9.53 30.28 20.22
C MET A 371 9.05 31.70 20.52
N ARG A 372 9.67 32.73 19.93
CA ARG A 372 9.24 34.13 20.11
C ARG A 372 7.83 34.39 19.54
N LYS A 373 7.48 33.75 18.41
CA LYS A 373 6.16 33.86 17.78
C LYS A 373 5.10 33.05 18.54
N LEU A 374 5.45 31.85 18.98
CA LEU A 374 4.60 30.99 19.82
C LEU A 374 4.26 31.67 21.15
N ARG A 375 5.24 32.32 21.81
CA ARG A 375 5.02 33.09 23.04
C ARG A 375 3.97 34.21 22.87
N LYS A 376 4.01 34.95 21.75
CA LYS A 376 3.02 35.99 21.44
C LYS A 376 1.60 35.44 21.20
N ARG A 377 1.47 34.22 20.68
CA ARG A 377 0.18 33.59 20.34
C ARG A 377 -0.46 32.77 21.46
N SER A 378 0.35 32.19 22.34
CA SER A 378 -0.09 31.13 23.25
C SER A 378 -0.27 31.58 24.70
N GLY A 379 -0.04 32.86 25.01
CA GLY A 379 -0.08 33.40 26.38
C GLY A 379 1.01 32.83 27.30
N ILE A 380 2.03 32.16 26.74
CA ILE A 380 3.16 31.62 27.52
C ILE A 380 4.00 32.81 28.02
N ASN A 381 4.19 32.88 29.33
CA ASN A 381 4.96 33.90 30.03
C ASN A 381 6.33 34.12 29.38
N GLN A 382 6.72 35.39 29.21
CA GLN A 382 7.96 35.79 28.52
C GLN A 382 9.23 35.20 29.17
N TRP A 383 9.15 34.86 30.46
CA TRP A 383 10.23 34.32 31.29
C TRP A 383 10.34 32.79 31.29
N ASP A 384 9.45 32.07 30.58
CA ASP A 384 9.57 30.60 30.48
C ASP A 384 10.62 30.21 29.42
N VAL A 385 11.84 29.96 29.88
CA VAL A 385 13.03 29.65 29.06
C VAL A 385 13.07 28.19 28.61
N ARG A 386 12.09 27.37 29.03
CA ARG A 386 12.06 25.93 28.74
C ARG A 386 11.98 25.65 27.23
N ASP A 387 12.59 24.55 26.82
CA ASP A 387 12.47 24.02 25.46
C ASP A 387 11.00 23.73 25.12
N HIS A 388 10.64 23.87 23.84
CA HIS A 388 9.32 23.50 23.34
C HIS A 388 9.41 22.39 22.30
N TYR A 389 8.58 21.37 22.46
CA TYR A 389 8.47 20.25 21.54
C TYR A 389 7.11 20.22 20.85
N HIS A 390 7.11 20.16 19.53
CA HIS A 390 5.89 20.00 18.75
C HIS A 390 5.76 18.55 18.30
N ALA A 391 4.76 17.85 18.82
CA ALA A 391 4.49 16.45 18.52
C ALA A 391 3.69 16.32 17.22
N LEU A 392 4.24 15.54 16.28
CA LEU A 392 3.77 15.46 14.90
C LEU A 392 3.07 14.15 14.57
N PHE A 393 3.70 13.03 14.93
CA PHE A 393 3.25 11.69 14.56
C PHE A 393 3.65 10.64 15.60
N GLU A 394 3.19 9.40 15.41
CA GLU A 394 3.49 8.26 16.27
C GLU A 394 4.35 7.23 15.54
N VAL A 395 5.21 6.52 16.27
CA VAL A 395 5.97 5.36 15.77
C VAL A 395 5.73 4.15 16.66
N SER A 396 5.52 2.98 16.06
CA SER A 396 5.22 1.71 16.78
C SER A 396 5.96 0.48 16.23
N TYR A 397 6.76 0.67 15.19
CA TYR A 397 7.43 -0.39 14.44
C TYR A 397 8.94 -0.16 14.45
N GLY A 398 9.71 -1.19 14.14
CA GLY A 398 11.18 -1.14 14.07
C GLY A 398 11.84 -2.11 15.03
N LEU A 399 11.39 -2.08 16.29
CA LEU A 399 11.95 -2.92 17.35
C LEU A 399 11.37 -4.33 17.36
N VAL A 400 12.23 -5.31 17.63
CA VAL A 400 11.79 -6.64 18.05
C VAL A 400 11.33 -6.63 19.51
N ARG A 401 10.69 -7.71 19.95
CA ARG A 401 10.10 -7.78 21.30
C ARG A 401 11.12 -7.56 22.42
N SER A 402 12.31 -8.17 22.33
CA SER A 402 13.36 -8.02 23.34
C SER A 402 13.84 -6.57 23.46
N GLU A 403 14.10 -5.92 22.32
CA GLU A 403 14.48 -4.49 22.27
C GLU A 403 13.37 -3.58 22.81
N LEU A 404 12.11 -3.94 22.55
CA LEU A 404 10.97 -3.20 23.09
C LEU A 404 10.86 -3.33 24.62
N GLU A 405 11.15 -4.51 25.16
CA GLU A 405 11.17 -4.76 26.61
C GLU A 405 12.28 -3.92 27.28
N ASP A 406 13.48 -3.89 26.71
CA ASP A 406 14.60 -3.05 27.17
C ASP A 406 14.24 -1.56 27.12
N LEU A 407 13.69 -1.09 26.01
CA LEU A 407 13.24 0.29 25.85
C LEU A 407 12.14 0.65 26.88
N ASN A 408 11.27 -0.30 27.22
CA ASN A 408 10.21 -0.07 28.21
C ASN A 408 10.76 0.15 29.61
N LEU A 409 11.85 -0.53 29.99
CA LEU A 409 12.54 -0.30 31.25
C LEU A 409 13.11 1.13 31.29
N GLU A 410 13.78 1.55 30.23
CA GLU A 410 14.33 2.91 30.13
C GLU A 410 13.23 3.99 30.11
N ALA A 411 12.17 3.76 29.35
CA ALA A 411 11.04 4.68 29.22
C ALA A 411 10.35 4.94 30.57
N LYS A 412 10.16 3.89 31.39
CA LYS A 412 9.60 4.02 32.75
C LYS A 412 10.51 4.85 33.65
N CYS A 413 11.82 4.62 33.61
CA CYS A 413 12.81 5.42 34.36
C CYS A 413 12.85 6.89 33.92
N ARG A 414 12.49 7.19 32.67
CA ARG A 414 12.48 8.55 32.11
C ARG A 414 11.16 9.29 32.28
N ALA A 415 10.05 8.58 32.52
CA ALA A 415 8.77 9.20 32.85
C ALA A 415 8.86 10.03 34.14
N GLY A 416 9.55 9.48 35.16
CA GLY A 416 9.76 10.11 36.46
C GLY A 416 8.44 10.37 37.22
N GLU A 417 8.55 10.86 38.46
CA GLU A 417 7.39 11.01 39.37
C GLU A 417 6.90 12.46 39.53
N SER A 418 7.75 13.44 39.18
CA SER A 418 7.37 14.86 39.20
C SER A 418 6.18 15.17 38.28
N PRO A 419 5.16 15.91 38.78
CA PRO A 419 3.99 16.30 38.00
C PRO A 419 4.29 17.42 36.98
N SER A 420 5.42 18.12 37.10
CA SER A 420 5.80 19.20 36.20
C SER A 420 6.95 18.77 35.26
N LEU A 421 6.78 19.06 33.97
CA LEU A 421 7.80 18.75 32.95
C LEU A 421 8.82 19.89 32.80
N PRO A 422 10.10 19.57 32.51
CA PRO A 422 11.15 20.56 32.29
C PRO A 422 11.06 21.24 30.93
N TYR A 423 10.06 20.89 30.12
CA TYR A 423 9.80 21.45 28.80
C TYR A 423 8.31 21.74 28.61
N THR A 424 7.99 22.50 27.57
CA THR A 424 6.63 22.73 27.08
C THR A 424 6.39 21.91 25.82
N TYR A 425 5.14 21.58 25.52
CA TYR A 425 4.81 20.81 24.32
C TYR A 425 3.50 21.24 23.69
N SER A 426 3.31 20.88 22.43
CA SER A 426 2.06 21.02 21.70
C SER A 426 1.84 19.81 20.79
N PHE A 427 0.59 19.46 20.52
CA PHE A 427 0.22 18.32 19.67
C PHE A 427 -0.39 18.80 18.36
N GLU A 428 -0.01 18.18 17.26
CA GLU A 428 -0.71 18.32 15.98
C GLU A 428 -2.15 17.79 16.10
N ARG A 429 -3.08 18.37 15.32
CA ARG A 429 -4.50 18.03 15.43
C ARG A 429 -4.74 16.56 15.11
N GLY A 430 -5.49 15.88 15.98
CA GLY A 430 -5.87 14.47 15.80
C GLY A 430 -4.80 13.46 16.26
N LEU A 431 -3.66 13.92 16.82
CA LEU A 431 -2.72 13.03 17.47
C LEU A 431 -3.29 12.53 18.80
N LYS A 432 -3.13 11.23 19.08
CA LYS A 432 -3.51 10.66 20.37
C LYS A 432 -2.55 11.14 21.44
N ILE A 433 -3.09 11.48 22.60
CA ILE A 433 -2.30 11.93 23.75
C ILE A 433 -1.60 10.70 24.34
N PRO A 434 -0.28 10.74 24.59
CA PRO A 434 0.43 9.64 25.20
C PRO A 434 -0.04 9.41 26.65
N THR A 435 -0.01 8.15 27.09
CA THR A 435 -0.36 7.79 28.48
C THR A 435 0.70 8.26 29.46
N ILE A 436 1.96 8.26 29.03
CA ILE A 436 3.09 8.76 29.81
C ILE A 436 3.87 9.79 29.00
N LEU A 437 4.30 10.86 29.67
CA LEU A 437 5.26 11.82 29.13
C LEU A 437 6.60 11.62 29.82
N PHE A 438 7.69 11.76 29.06
CA PHE A 438 9.04 11.58 29.57
C PHE A 438 9.57 12.89 30.14
N GLN A 439 9.97 12.93 31.40
CA GLN A 439 10.72 14.07 31.96
C GLN A 439 12.03 14.30 31.21
N ARG A 440 12.67 13.21 30.75
CA ARG A 440 13.87 13.24 29.92
C ARG A 440 13.56 12.65 28.54
N PRO A 441 13.28 13.49 27.52
CA PRO A 441 13.00 13.02 26.17
C PRO A 441 14.10 12.09 25.64
N ILE A 442 13.71 11.16 24.77
CA ILE A 442 14.60 10.17 24.16
C ILE A 442 14.89 10.59 22.72
N LEU A 443 16.09 10.32 22.21
CA LEU A 443 16.42 10.53 20.81
C LEU A 443 16.33 9.19 20.09
N PHE A 444 15.47 9.07 19.08
CA PHE A 444 15.40 7.90 18.21
C PHE A 444 15.88 8.26 16.82
N GLU A 445 16.65 7.36 16.21
CA GLU A 445 16.82 7.36 14.77
C GLU A 445 15.61 6.65 14.16
N LEU A 446 14.89 7.32 13.27
CA LEU A 446 13.75 6.74 12.56
C LEU A 446 14.02 6.67 11.06
N THR A 447 13.66 5.55 10.45
CA THR A 447 13.64 5.39 8.98
C THR A 447 12.22 5.23 8.46
N GLY A 448 11.93 5.82 7.30
CA GLY A 448 10.66 5.69 6.61
C GLY A 448 10.80 5.61 5.10
N ALA A 449 9.66 5.48 4.43
CA ALA A 449 9.59 5.39 2.97
C ALA A 449 9.83 6.74 2.27
N SER A 450 9.15 7.77 2.77
CA SER A 450 9.19 9.14 2.29
C SER A 450 8.62 10.11 3.33
N PHE A 451 8.69 11.41 3.08
CA PHE A 451 7.94 12.41 3.85
C PHE A 451 6.63 12.73 3.16
N THR A 452 5.53 12.76 3.93
CA THR A 452 4.20 13.11 3.43
C THR A 452 3.56 14.18 4.28
N ARG A 453 2.60 14.91 3.73
CA ARG A 453 1.87 15.95 4.44
C ARG A 453 0.41 15.55 4.59
N LYS A 454 -0.09 15.51 5.83
CA LYS A 454 -1.52 15.30 6.09
C LYS A 454 -2.35 16.45 5.48
N PRO A 455 -3.59 16.18 5.03
CA PRO A 455 -4.50 17.24 4.61
C PRO A 455 -4.63 18.30 5.72
N ARG A 456 -4.43 19.58 5.36
CA ARG A 456 -4.49 20.74 6.27
C ARG A 456 -3.39 20.83 7.34
N SER A 457 -2.43 19.89 7.38
CA SER A 457 -1.23 20.02 8.21
C SER A 457 -0.21 20.92 7.53
N LYS A 458 0.52 21.69 8.34
CA LYS A 458 1.67 22.50 7.88
C LYS A 458 2.97 21.71 7.85
N TRP A 459 2.99 20.56 8.54
CA TRP A 459 4.20 19.79 8.78
C TRP A 459 4.23 18.52 7.94
N TYR A 460 5.44 18.16 7.51
CA TYR A 460 5.71 16.85 6.95
C TYR A 460 5.89 15.83 8.07
N GLU A 461 5.36 14.63 7.85
CA GLU A 461 5.57 13.47 8.70
C GLU A 461 6.23 12.35 7.91
N LEU A 462 7.03 11.54 8.62
CA LEU A 462 7.68 10.39 8.02
C LEU A 462 6.65 9.30 7.75
N ARG A 463 6.53 8.84 6.50
CA ARG A 463 5.60 7.79 6.07
C ARG A 463 6.16 6.42 6.43
N PHE A 464 5.34 5.62 7.11
CA PHE A 464 5.70 4.30 7.64
C PHE A 464 6.97 4.32 8.52
N PRO A 465 6.98 5.17 9.57
CA PRO A 465 8.16 5.35 10.40
C PRO A 465 8.47 4.06 11.16
N ARG A 466 9.77 3.74 11.26
CA ARG A 466 10.30 2.61 12.00
C ARG A 466 11.52 3.05 12.78
N ILE A 467 11.60 2.61 14.03
CA ILE A 467 12.75 2.82 14.89
C ILE A 467 13.92 1.98 14.36
N THR A 468 15.06 2.61 14.14
CA THR A 468 16.31 1.93 13.76
C THR A 468 17.33 1.92 14.89
N LYS A 469 17.36 2.97 15.71
CA LYS A 469 18.31 3.13 16.81
C LYS A 469 17.73 3.94 17.97
#